data_AF-A0A7C8MFT9-F1
#
_entry.id   AF-A0A7C8MFT9-F1
#
_cell.length_a   1.000
_cell.length_b   1.000
_cell.length_c   1.000
_cell.angle_alpha   90.00
_cell.angle_beta   90.00
_cell.angle_gamma   90.00
#
_symmetry.space_group_name_H-M   'P 1'
#
loop_
_entity.id
_entity.type
_entity.pdbx_description
1 polymer ?
#
loop_
_entity_poly.entity_id
_entity_poly.type
_entity_poly.pdbx_seq_one_letter_code
_entity_poly.pdbx_strand_id
1 'polypeptide(L)'
;MSIPLPPSAIGRLPEIRAANLNLITAFESHPIFTSQASRRQGKIYFMWDFAMRTETMFQSILPNLPSSATTRPNPNPPPATLNEEQKEEARGDVVGRCMLLWTMITDTTGKTGMMFGEVPGQGVELGDEVQRAAATVTDVIFEREGQPAAGPISA
;
A
#
# COMPACT_ATOMS: atom_id res chain seq x y z
N MET A 1 7.45 8.11 -14.64
CA MET A 1 7.14 9.44 -14.07
C MET A 1 7.53 9.34 -12.60
N SER A 2 8.63 9.97 -12.18
CA SER A 2 9.04 9.95 -10.77
C SER A 2 8.21 11.00 -10.05
N ILE A 3 7.35 10.59 -9.12
CA ILE A 3 6.59 11.54 -8.30
C ILE A 3 7.58 12.07 -7.24
N PRO A 4 7.93 13.37 -7.25
CA PRO A 4 8.85 13.91 -6.26
C PRO A 4 8.22 13.77 -4.86
N LEU A 5 8.90 13.05 -3.97
CA LEU A 5 8.46 12.86 -2.60
C LEU A 5 8.76 14.13 -1.79
N PRO A 6 7.82 14.63 -0.97
CA PRO A 6 8.11 15.76 -0.10
C PRO A 6 9.10 15.32 0.99
N PRO A 7 10.14 16.12 1.30
CA PRO A 7 11.08 15.79 2.37
C PRO A 7 10.41 15.57 3.74
N SER A 8 9.25 16.20 3.98
CA SER A 8 8.47 16.04 5.21
C SER A 8 7.78 14.67 5.33
N ALA A 9 7.72 13.85 4.27
CA ALA A 9 7.10 12.53 4.32
C ALA A 9 7.78 11.61 5.34
N ILE A 10 9.11 11.71 5.46
CA ILE A 10 9.89 10.90 6.41
C ILE A 10 9.50 11.21 7.87
N GLY A 11 9.07 12.44 8.16
CA GLY A 11 8.58 12.82 9.47
C GLY A 11 7.24 12.18 9.86
N ARG A 12 6.52 11.60 8.88
CA ARG A 12 5.15 11.07 9.01
C ARG A 12 5.05 9.56 8.83
N LEU A 13 6.18 8.85 8.98
CA LEU A 13 6.20 7.39 8.80
C LEU A 13 5.18 6.63 9.66
N PRO A 14 4.91 7.00 10.93
CA PRO A 14 3.86 6.36 11.71
C PRO A 14 2.47 6.49 11.08
N GLU A 15 2.12 7.67 10.56
CA GLU A 15 0.84 7.94 9.90
C GLU A 15 0.74 7.24 8.55
N ILE A 16 1.83 7.26 7.76
CA ILE A 16 1.90 6.53 6.47
C ILE A 16 1.73 5.02 6.72
N ARG A 17 2.36 4.49 7.77
CA ARG A 17 2.19 3.08 8.17
C ARG A 17 0.73 2.78 8.53
N ALA A 18 0.10 3.62 9.34
CA ALA A 18 -1.31 3.45 9.70
C ALA A 18 -2.23 3.44 8.46
N ALA A 19 -1.97 4.34 7.50
CA ALA A 19 -2.68 4.35 6.23
C ALA A 19 -2.39 3.09 5.38
N ASN A 20 -1.16 2.59 5.37
CA ASN A 20 -0.79 1.33 4.69
C ASN A 20 -1.50 0.11 5.32
N LEU A 21 -1.67 0.07 6.65
CA LEU A 21 -2.46 -0.97 7.32
C LEU A 21 -3.93 -0.93 6.91
N ASN A 22 -4.53 0.26 6.81
CA ASN A 22 -5.90 0.40 6.29
C ASN A 22 -6.02 -0.09 4.84
N LEU A 23 -5.01 0.16 4.01
CA LEU A 23 -4.95 -0.34 2.63
C LEU A 23 -4.83 -1.87 2.57
N ILE A 24 -4.03 -2.47 3.46
CA ILE A 24 -3.96 -3.94 3.62
C ILE A 24 -5.36 -4.50 3.96
N THR A 25 -6.05 -3.91 4.94
CA THR A 25 -7.40 -4.34 5.32
C THR A 25 -8.42 -4.20 4.18
N ALA A 26 -8.31 -3.13 3.38
CA ALA A 26 -9.16 -2.95 2.19
C ALA A 26 -8.93 -4.06 1.15
N PHE A 27 -7.68 -4.47 0.92
CA PHE A 27 -7.40 -5.62 0.06
C PHE A 27 -7.95 -6.93 0.63
N GLU A 28 -7.80 -7.16 1.94
CA GLU A 28 -8.29 -8.37 2.59
C GLU A 28 -9.82 -8.51 2.54
N SER A 29 -10.52 -7.37 2.58
CA SER A 29 -11.97 -7.28 2.49
C SER A 29 -12.50 -7.41 1.07
N HIS A 30 -11.63 -7.35 0.06
CA HIS A 30 -12.04 -7.41 -1.33
C HIS A 30 -12.67 -8.78 -1.69
N PRO A 31 -13.82 -8.85 -2.40
CA PRO A 31 -14.58 -10.09 -2.59
C PRO A 31 -13.79 -11.27 -3.19
N ILE A 32 -12.84 -10.97 -4.09
CA ILE A 32 -12.02 -12.01 -4.73
C ILE A 32 -10.68 -12.27 -4.02
N PHE A 33 -10.39 -11.57 -2.93
CA PHE A 33 -9.11 -11.72 -2.22
C PHE A 33 -8.90 -13.16 -1.77
N THR A 34 -9.91 -13.79 -1.17
CA THR A 34 -9.79 -15.18 -0.69
C THR A 34 -9.42 -16.15 -1.82
N SER A 35 -10.04 -16.01 -2.99
CA SER A 35 -9.76 -16.89 -4.14
C SER A 35 -8.36 -16.63 -4.73
N GLN A 36 -7.94 -15.36 -4.81
CA GLN A 36 -6.61 -14.99 -5.27
C GLN A 36 -5.50 -15.40 -4.28
N ALA A 37 -5.72 -15.19 -2.98
CA ALA A 37 -4.78 -15.49 -1.92
C ALA A 37 -4.53 -16.99 -1.75
N SER A 38 -5.57 -17.83 -1.87
CA SER A 38 -5.42 -19.28 -1.84
C SER A 38 -4.53 -19.82 -2.96
N ARG A 39 -4.57 -19.17 -4.13
CA ARG A 39 -3.76 -19.52 -5.30
C ARG A 39 -2.46 -18.72 -5.39
N ARG A 40 -2.27 -17.74 -4.52
CA ARG A 40 -1.16 -16.77 -4.53
C ARG A 40 -0.96 -16.10 -5.89
N GLN A 41 -2.05 -15.70 -6.53
CA GLN A 41 -2.03 -15.10 -7.87
C GLN A 41 -3.14 -14.08 -8.04
N GLY A 42 -2.90 -13.13 -8.96
CA GLY A 42 -3.85 -12.10 -9.35
C GLY A 42 -3.55 -10.76 -8.69
N LYS A 43 -4.07 -9.70 -9.31
CA LYS A 43 -3.77 -8.31 -9.00
C LYS A 43 -3.99 -7.94 -7.53
N ILE A 44 -5.14 -8.30 -6.95
CA ILE A 44 -5.47 -8.00 -5.55
C ILE A 44 -4.48 -8.68 -4.61
N TYR A 45 -4.20 -9.96 -4.82
CA TYR A 45 -3.24 -10.69 -3.98
C TYR A 45 -1.83 -10.10 -4.09
N PHE A 46 -1.34 -9.80 -5.30
CA PHE A 46 0.00 -9.26 -5.46
C PHE A 46 0.15 -7.85 -4.88
N MET A 47 -0.87 -6.99 -5.04
CA MET A 47 -0.86 -5.67 -4.41
C MET A 47 -0.92 -5.76 -2.88
N TRP A 48 -1.71 -6.68 -2.33
CA TRP A 48 -1.71 -7.00 -0.90
C TRP A 48 -0.34 -7.51 -0.42
N ASP A 49 0.27 -8.49 -1.10
CA ASP A 49 1.59 -9.04 -0.72
C ASP A 49 2.66 -7.93 -0.75
N PHE A 50 2.58 -7.03 -1.73
CA PHE A 50 3.46 -5.88 -1.81
C PHE A 50 3.26 -4.90 -0.64
N ALA A 51 2.02 -4.60 -0.26
CA ALA A 51 1.69 -3.76 0.90
C ALA A 51 2.15 -4.39 2.22
N MET A 52 1.98 -5.71 2.37
CA MET A 52 2.42 -6.51 3.52
C MET A 52 3.94 -6.53 3.69
N ARG A 53 4.68 -6.68 2.59
CA ARG A 53 6.15 -6.59 2.62
C ARG A 53 6.61 -5.19 3.01
N THR A 54 5.89 -4.16 2.56
CA THR A 54 6.15 -2.77 2.94
C THR A 54 5.89 -2.55 4.43
N GLU A 55 4.83 -3.16 5.00
CA GLU A 55 4.58 -3.16 6.45
C GLU A 55 5.70 -3.84 7.24
N THR A 56 6.26 -4.94 6.73
CA THR A 56 7.43 -5.59 7.37
C THR A 56 8.64 -4.66 7.41
N MET A 57 8.85 -3.85 6.37
CA MET A 57 9.89 -2.82 6.36
C MET A 57 9.59 -1.73 7.40
N PHE A 58 8.36 -1.24 7.48
CA PHE A 58 7.94 -0.29 8.53
C PHE A 58 8.25 -0.81 9.93
N GLN A 59 7.98 -2.08 10.23
CA GLN A 59 8.29 -2.68 11.53
C GLN A 59 9.80 -2.72 11.83
N SER A 60 10.63 -2.88 10.79
CA SER A 60 12.09 -2.90 10.91
C SER A 60 12.67 -1.52 11.23
N ILE A 61 12.03 -0.44 10.77
CA ILE A 61 12.46 0.95 11.02
C ILE A 61 11.70 1.64 12.18
N LEU A 62 10.53 1.12 12.57
CA LEU A 62 9.69 1.61 13.68
C LEU A 62 9.46 0.49 14.74
N PRO A 63 10.51 -0.03 15.41
CA PRO A 63 10.43 -1.24 16.24
C PRO A 63 9.56 -1.12 17.49
N ASN A 64 9.19 0.10 17.91
CA ASN A 64 8.42 0.35 19.14
C ASN A 64 6.90 0.45 18.91
N LEU A 65 6.42 0.24 17.68
CA LEU A 65 4.98 0.26 17.41
C LEU A 65 4.39 -1.15 17.53
N PRO A 66 3.16 -1.29 18.04
CA PRO A 66 2.51 -2.60 18.12
C PRO A 66 2.49 -3.24 16.72
N SER A 67 3.01 -4.47 16.66
CA SER A 67 2.87 -5.33 15.49
C SER A 67 1.38 -5.69 15.38
N SER A 68 0.79 -5.51 14.20
CA SER A 68 -0.62 -5.85 14.00
C SER A 68 -0.78 -7.36 14.16
N ALA A 69 -1.41 -7.79 15.25
CA ALA A 69 -1.44 -9.18 15.72
C ALA A 69 -2.21 -10.17 14.81
N THR A 70 -2.66 -9.74 13.63
CA THR A 70 -3.47 -10.53 12.68
C THR A 70 -2.66 -11.16 11.54
N THR A 71 -1.36 -10.87 11.41
CA THR A 71 -0.57 -11.37 10.28
C THR A 71 0.00 -12.76 10.56
N ARG A 72 -0.29 -13.73 9.69
CA ARG A 72 0.32 -15.07 9.64
C ARG A 72 1.85 -15.01 9.79
N PRO A 73 2.51 -16.12 10.23
CA PRO A 73 3.97 -16.15 10.36
C PRO A 73 4.63 -15.70 9.07
N ASN A 74 5.37 -14.59 9.13
CA ASN A 74 6.19 -14.13 8.02
C ASN A 74 7.32 -15.17 7.83
N PRO A 75 7.40 -15.85 6.68
CA PRO A 75 8.46 -16.84 6.44
C PRO A 75 9.85 -16.20 6.33
N ASN A 76 9.94 -14.87 6.20
CA ASN A 76 11.18 -14.11 6.28
C ASN A 76 11.17 -13.24 7.54
N PRO A 77 11.82 -13.66 8.64
CA PRO A 77 12.03 -12.75 9.77
C PRO A 77 12.78 -11.49 9.28
N PRO A 78 12.50 -10.31 9.85
CA PRO A 78 13.25 -9.11 9.50
C PRO A 78 14.75 -9.36 9.75
N PRO A 79 15.64 -8.91 8.84
CA PRO A 79 17.07 -9.08 9.02
C PRO A 79 17.55 -8.39 10.31
N ALA A 80 18.67 -8.87 10.83
CA ALA A 80 19.36 -8.33 12.00
C ALA A 80 19.33 -6.79 12.02
N THR A 81 19.13 -6.22 13.21
CA THR A 81 19.07 -4.77 13.51
C THR A 81 19.78 -3.92 12.47
N LEU A 82 19.01 -3.24 11.61
CA LEU A 82 19.54 -2.31 10.62
C LEU A 82 20.41 -1.26 11.31
N ASN A 83 21.56 -0.92 10.72
CA ASN A 83 22.34 0.23 11.18
C ASN A 83 21.60 1.54 10.81
N GLU A 84 22.05 2.68 11.34
CA GLU A 84 21.32 3.96 11.15
C GLU A 84 21.28 4.41 9.68
N GLU A 85 22.32 4.13 8.89
CA GLU A 85 22.36 4.46 7.46
C GLU A 85 21.34 3.62 6.67
N GLN A 86 21.28 2.32 6.94
CA GLN A 86 20.29 1.41 6.36
C GLN A 86 18.86 1.76 6.77
N LYS A 87 18.66 2.25 8.00
CA LYS A 87 17.35 2.75 8.42
C LYS A 87 16.95 3.97 7.61
N GLU A 88 17.86 4.92 7.39
CA GLU A 88 17.56 6.13 6.62
C GLU A 88 17.20 5.81 5.16
N GLU A 89 17.95 4.92 4.51
CA GLU A 89 17.59 4.41 3.17
C GLU A 89 16.22 3.72 3.19
N ALA A 90 15.99 2.84 4.17
CA ALA A 90 14.72 2.13 4.31
C ALA A 90 13.53 3.07 4.55
N ARG A 91 13.72 4.24 5.20
CA ARG A 91 12.67 5.27 5.35
C ARG A 91 12.24 5.83 4.00
N GLY A 92 13.20 6.15 3.13
CA GLY A 92 12.91 6.59 1.75
C GLY A 92 12.21 5.50 0.95
N ASP A 93 12.68 4.26 1.07
CA ASP A 93 12.13 3.12 0.36
C ASP A 93 10.67 2.84 0.72
N VAL A 94 10.29 2.85 2.01
CA VAL A 94 8.90 2.57 2.38
C VAL A 94 7.93 3.61 1.81
N VAL A 95 8.32 4.89 1.80
CA VAL A 95 7.50 5.96 1.19
C VAL A 95 7.43 5.76 -0.32
N GLY A 96 8.56 5.47 -0.98
CA GLY A 96 8.61 5.17 -2.41
C GLY A 96 7.74 3.97 -2.79
N ARG A 97 7.71 2.92 -1.97
CA ARG A 97 6.86 1.74 -2.16
C ARG A 97 5.38 2.08 -2.01
N CYS A 98 4.99 2.89 -1.03
CA CYS A 98 3.62 3.39 -0.90
C CYS A 98 3.19 4.17 -2.16
N MET A 99 4.07 5.02 -2.72
CA MET A 99 3.79 5.76 -3.95
C MET A 99 3.74 4.88 -5.20
N LEU A 100 4.57 3.84 -5.27
CA LEU A 100 4.49 2.85 -6.33
C LEU A 100 3.15 2.10 -6.27
N LEU A 101 2.71 1.72 -5.07
CA LEU A 101 1.43 1.06 -4.86
C LEU A 101 0.25 1.95 -5.28
N TRP A 102 0.25 3.23 -4.89
CA TRP A 102 -0.70 4.22 -5.40
C TRP A 102 -0.72 4.27 -6.93
N THR A 103 0.46 4.36 -7.55
CA THR A 103 0.59 4.41 -9.02
C THR A 103 -0.04 3.19 -9.69
N MET A 104 0.19 1.99 -9.15
CA MET A 104 -0.41 0.76 -9.68
C MET A 104 -1.93 0.71 -9.46
N ILE A 105 -2.43 1.24 -8.34
CA ILE A 105 -3.87 1.26 -8.02
C ILE A 105 -4.62 2.24 -8.94
N THR A 106 -4.03 3.39 -9.24
CA THR A 106 -4.64 4.42 -10.09
C THR A 106 -4.29 4.29 -11.57
N ASP A 107 -3.60 3.22 -11.97
CA ASP A 107 -3.20 3.04 -13.36
C ASP A 107 -4.42 2.73 -14.25
N THR A 108 -4.83 3.74 -15.01
CA THR A 108 -5.89 3.62 -16.03
C THR A 108 -5.36 3.24 -17.40
N THR A 109 -4.03 3.14 -17.58
CA THR A 109 -3.41 2.83 -18.88
C THR A 109 -3.43 1.34 -19.21
N GLY A 110 -3.80 0.49 -18.25
CA GLY A 110 -3.84 -0.97 -18.39
C GLY A 110 -2.47 -1.65 -18.30
N LYS A 111 -1.38 -0.91 -18.09
CA LYS A 111 -0.02 -1.48 -17.94
C LYS A 111 0.06 -2.40 -16.73
N THR A 112 -0.54 -2.00 -15.63
CA THR A 112 -0.65 -2.78 -14.41
C THR A 112 -1.46 -4.05 -14.66
N GLY A 113 -2.55 -3.97 -15.43
CA GLY A 113 -3.31 -5.14 -15.86
C GLY A 113 -2.44 -6.11 -16.68
N MET A 114 -1.63 -5.62 -17.62
CA MET A 114 -0.69 -6.44 -18.39
C MET A 114 0.38 -7.09 -17.50
N MET A 115 0.91 -6.37 -16.50
CA MET A 115 1.89 -6.93 -15.55
C MET A 115 1.33 -8.09 -14.74
N PHE A 116 0.01 -8.09 -14.47
CA PHE A 116 -0.67 -9.16 -13.76
C PHE A 116 -1.32 -10.21 -14.67
N GLY A 117 -1.05 -10.16 -15.98
CA GLY A 117 -1.60 -11.10 -16.96
C GLY A 117 -3.12 -11.01 -17.11
N GLU A 118 -3.70 -9.84 -16.82
CA GLU A 118 -5.13 -9.60 -17.03
C GLU A 118 -5.43 -9.60 -18.53
N VAL A 119 -6.49 -10.32 -18.92
CA VAL A 119 -7.00 -10.30 -20.29
C VAL A 119 -7.74 -8.97 -20.50
N PRO A 120 -7.54 -8.27 -21.64
CA PRO A 120 -8.30 -7.05 -21.93
C PRO A 120 -9.81 -7.27 -21.81
N GLY A 121 -10.49 -6.40 -21.05
CA GLY A 121 -11.94 -6.52 -20.78
C GLY A 121 -12.32 -7.52 -19.67
N GLN A 122 -11.35 -8.22 -19.07
CA GLN A 122 -11.53 -9.08 -17.89
C GLN A 122 -10.66 -8.63 -16.72
N GLY A 123 -10.29 -7.35 -16.69
CA GLY A 123 -9.50 -6.77 -15.61
C GLY A 123 -10.23 -6.90 -14.27
N VAL A 124 -9.46 -7.07 -13.21
CA VAL A 124 -10.01 -6.99 -11.86
C VAL A 124 -10.11 -5.53 -11.47
N GLU A 125 -11.36 -5.10 -11.26
CA GLU A 125 -11.65 -3.85 -10.57
C GLU A 125 -11.20 -3.94 -9.12
N LEU A 126 -10.51 -2.91 -8.65
CA LEU A 126 -9.99 -2.84 -7.28
C LEU A 126 -11.07 -2.47 -6.26
N GLY A 127 -12.16 -1.84 -6.73
CA GLY A 127 -13.25 -1.34 -5.90
C GLY A 127 -12.93 -0.03 -5.17
N ASP A 128 -13.99 0.66 -4.76
CA ASP A 128 -13.93 2.00 -4.17
C ASP A 128 -13.16 2.03 -2.83
N GLU A 129 -13.23 0.93 -2.06
CA GLU A 129 -12.58 0.84 -0.75
C GLU A 129 -11.06 0.85 -0.88
N VAL A 130 -10.52 0.04 -1.79
CA VAL A 130 -9.07 0.00 -2.08
C VAL A 130 -8.60 1.36 -2.61
N GLN A 131 -9.36 1.97 -3.53
CA GLN A 131 -9.02 3.28 -4.09
C GLN A 131 -9.00 4.37 -3.00
N ARG A 132 -9.99 4.39 -2.11
CA ARG A 132 -10.07 5.35 -1.01
C ARG A 132 -8.95 5.16 0.01
N ALA A 133 -8.63 3.92 0.36
CA ALA A 133 -7.53 3.62 1.26
C ALA A 133 -6.19 4.04 0.65
N ALA A 134 -5.98 3.80 -0.63
CA ALA A 134 -4.78 4.21 -1.34
C ALA A 134 -4.65 5.74 -1.47
N ALA A 135 -5.78 6.44 -1.66
CA ALA A 135 -5.83 7.90 -1.66
C ALA A 135 -5.43 8.45 -0.30
N THR A 136 -5.92 7.85 0.78
CA THR A 136 -5.54 8.20 2.16
C THR A 136 -4.03 8.09 2.39
N VAL A 137 -3.37 7.03 1.89
CA VAL A 137 -1.91 6.89 1.95
C VAL A 137 -1.22 8.06 1.26
N THR A 138 -1.71 8.45 0.09
CA THR A 138 -1.14 9.53 -0.72
C THR A 138 -1.37 10.89 -0.07
N ASP A 139 -2.56 11.14 0.47
CA ASP A 139 -2.88 12.37 1.19
C ASP A 139 -1.99 12.53 2.44
N VAL A 140 -1.78 11.44 3.18
CA VAL A 140 -0.86 11.40 4.32
C VAL A 140 0.59 11.58 3.89
N ILE A 141 1.01 11.23 2.67
CA ILE A 141 2.36 11.52 2.13
C ILE A 141 2.48 12.98 1.69
N PHE A 142 1.42 13.60 1.14
CA PHE A 142 1.46 14.96 0.60
C PHE A 142 0.91 16.06 1.51
N GLU A 143 0.48 15.73 2.74
CA GLU A 143 -0.17 16.68 3.67
C GLU A 143 -1.44 17.30 3.06
N ARG A 144 -2.18 16.52 2.28
CA ARG A 144 -3.46 16.98 1.76
C ARG A 144 -4.49 16.77 2.86
N GLU A 145 -4.93 17.85 3.49
CA GLU A 145 -6.08 17.81 4.39
C GLU A 145 -7.27 17.19 3.64
N GLY A 146 -7.87 16.17 4.25
CA GLY A 146 -8.96 15.39 3.66
C GLY A 146 -10.05 16.30 3.11
N GLN A 147 -10.11 16.43 1.79
CA GLN A 147 -11.21 17.13 1.14
C GLN A 147 -12.43 16.21 1.25
N PRO A 148 -13.53 16.65 1.91
CA PRO A 148 -14.71 15.80 2.03
C PRO A 148 -15.20 15.43 0.63
N ALA A 149 -15.45 14.14 0.42
CA ALA A 149 -16.06 13.63 -0.79
C ALA A 149 -17.29 14.48 -1.11
N ALA A 150 -17.27 15.16 -2.26
CA ALA A 150 -18.37 15.97 -2.73
C ALA A 150 -19.65 15.13 -2.67
N GLY A 151 -20.59 15.56 -1.83
CA GLY A 151 -21.87 14.91 -1.61
C GLY A 151 -22.66 14.78 -2.92
N PRO A 152 -23.71 13.93 -2.91
CA PRO A 152 -24.46 13.59 -4.11
C PRO A 152 -25.05 14.86 -4.73
N ILE A 153 -24.74 15.06 -6.01
CA ILE A 153 -25.43 16.02 -6.87
C ILE A 153 -26.88 15.55 -6.93
N SER A 154 -27.75 16.19 -6.15
CA SER A 154 -29.19 16.00 -6.28
C SER A 154 -29.65 16.68 -7.56
N ALA A 155 -30.51 15.96 -8.28
CA ALA A 155 -31.02 16.24 -9.62
C ALA A 155 -31.75 17.58 -9.76
#